data_AF-A0A7X4L3D1-F1
#
_entry.id   AF-A0A7X4L3D1-F1
#
_cell.length_a   1.000
_cell.length_b   1.000
_cell.length_c   1.000
_cell.angle_alpha   90.00
_cell.angle_beta   90.00
_cell.angle_gamma   90.00
#
_symmetry.space_group_name_H-M   'P 1'
#
loop_
_entity.id
_entity.type
_entity.pdbx_description
1 polymer ?
#
loop_
_entity_poly.entity_id
_entity_poly.type
_entity_poly.pdbx_seq_one_letter_code
_entity_poly.pdbx_strand_id
1 'polypeptide(L)'
;MNETDYNARLYEKMKAEQDKYRDWLVRQEPCEILNHTYEYTMREDIVMCMEELELEPEKARALLRSPCPLSDVYKEFRDRETEHMDTIRDAIETEADKSLQRQEKKQQRESR
;
A
#
# COMPACT_ATOMS: atom_id res chain seq x y z
N MET A 1 17.64 18.99 -27.52
CA MET A 1 17.81 17.52 -27.61
C MET A 1 16.83 16.98 -26.60
N ASN A 2 15.73 16.33 -27.01
CA ASN A 2 14.69 15.87 -26.10
C ASN A 2 15.30 14.86 -25.13
N GLU A 3 15.66 15.34 -23.94
CA GLU A 3 16.01 14.48 -22.82
C GLU A 3 14.82 13.56 -22.62
N THR A 4 15.05 12.25 -22.80
CA THR A 4 13.96 11.29 -22.63
C THR A 4 13.55 11.35 -21.18
N ASP A 5 12.33 11.79 -20.92
CA ASP A 5 11.78 11.80 -19.58
C ASP A 5 11.54 10.36 -19.11
N TYR A 6 12.54 9.81 -18.42
CA TYR A 6 12.50 8.45 -17.93
C TYR A 6 11.52 8.29 -16.76
N ASN A 7 11.25 9.35 -15.98
CA ASN A 7 10.28 9.32 -14.90
C ASN A 7 8.86 9.22 -15.45
N ALA A 8 8.49 10.06 -16.42
CA ALA A 8 7.19 9.97 -17.10
C ALA A 8 6.99 8.59 -17.75
N ARG A 9 8.01 8.04 -18.41
CA ARG A 9 7.92 6.70 -19.00
C ARG A 9 7.78 5.60 -17.96
N LEU A 10 8.43 5.74 -16.81
CA LEU A 10 8.34 4.79 -15.72
C LEU A 10 6.95 4.82 -15.08
N TYR A 11 6.43 6.01 -14.82
CA TYR A 11 5.05 6.23 -14.37
C TYR A 11 4.05 5.54 -15.31
N GLU A 12 4.10 5.84 -16.61
CA GLU A 12 3.19 5.25 -17.60
C GLU A 12 3.28 3.73 -17.63
N LYS A 13 4.49 3.17 -17.48
CA LYS A 13 4.69 1.72 -17.44
C LYS A 13 4.10 1.09 -16.18
N MET A 14 4.31 1.70 -15.01
CA MET A 14 3.76 1.21 -13.74
C MET A 14 2.22 1.33 -13.73
N LYS A 15 1.69 2.44 -14.23
CA LYS A 15 0.25 2.64 -14.41
C LYS A 15 -0.37 1.58 -15.32
N ALA A 16 0.23 1.32 -16.48
CA ALA A 16 -0.23 0.27 -17.38
C ALA A 16 -0.14 -1.14 -16.77
N GLU A 17 0.82 -1.37 -15.86
CA GLU A 17 0.90 -2.62 -15.08
C GLU A 17 -0.25 -2.71 -14.07
N GLN A 18 -0.56 -1.61 -13.38
CA GLN A 18 -1.67 -1.53 -12.44
C GLN A 18 -3.03 -1.70 -13.14
N ASP A 19 -3.23 -1.08 -14.30
CA ASP A 19 -4.46 -1.21 -15.09
C ASP A 19 -4.70 -2.68 -15.48
N LYS A 20 -3.65 -3.39 -15.90
CA LYS A 20 -3.74 -4.84 -16.19
C LYS A 20 -4.10 -5.65 -14.96
N TYR A 21 -3.51 -5.31 -13.80
CA TYR A 21 -3.82 -5.98 -12.55
C TYR A 21 -5.27 -5.73 -12.12
N ARG A 22 -5.76 -4.48 -12.25
CA ARG A 22 -7.15 -4.10 -12.02
C ARG A 22 -8.11 -4.85 -12.94
N ASP A 23 -7.83 -4.88 -14.25
CA ASP A 23 -8.66 -5.57 -15.26
C ASP A 23 -8.80 -7.07 -14.99
N TRP A 24 -7.76 -7.69 -14.43
CA TRP A 24 -7.80 -9.06 -13.95
C TRP A 24 -8.61 -9.17 -12.64
N LEU A 25 -8.35 -8.30 -11.66
CA LEU A 25 -8.93 -8.35 -10.33
C LEU A 25 -10.45 -8.21 -10.35
N VAL A 26 -11.00 -7.29 -11.16
CA VAL A 26 -12.45 -7.06 -11.27
C VAL A 26 -13.23 -8.25 -11.86
N ARG A 27 -12.54 -9.24 -12.42
CA ARG A 27 -13.14 -10.46 -12.98
C ARG A 27 -13.07 -11.65 -12.02
N GLN A 28 -12.43 -11.49 -10.86
CA GLN A 28 -12.29 -12.56 -9.88
C GLN A 28 -13.54 -12.70 -9.00
N GLU A 29 -13.67 -13.85 -8.34
CA GLU A 29 -14.70 -14.07 -7.32
C GLU A 29 -14.48 -13.14 -6.12
N PRO A 30 -15.54 -12.78 -5.36
CA PRO A 30 -15.43 -11.85 -4.24
C PRO A 30 -14.36 -12.22 -3.19
N CYS A 31 -14.21 -13.51 -2.88
CA CYS A 31 -13.18 -13.98 -1.95
C CYS A 31 -11.77 -13.67 -2.44
N GLU A 32 -11.53 -13.83 -3.74
CA GLU A 32 -10.22 -13.55 -4.33
C GLU A 32 -9.97 -12.04 -4.41
N ILE A 33 -11.00 -11.24 -4.74
CA ILE A 33 -10.92 -9.79 -4.66
C ILE A 33 -10.48 -9.35 -3.26
N LEU A 34 -11.10 -9.88 -2.21
CA LEU A 34 -10.77 -9.57 -0.82
C LEU A 34 -9.32 -9.90 -0.47
N ASN A 35 -8.81 -11.05 -0.90
CA ASN A 35 -7.41 -11.47 -0.68
C ASN A 35 -6.40 -10.48 -1.28
N HIS A 36 -6.78 -9.78 -2.35
CA HIS A 36 -5.90 -8.89 -3.12
C HIS A 36 -6.10 -7.40 -2.83
N THR A 37 -7.05 -7.02 -1.97
CA THR A 37 -7.37 -5.62 -1.67
C THR A 37 -6.17 -4.82 -1.16
N TYR A 38 -5.41 -5.37 -0.21
CA TYR A 38 -4.23 -4.70 0.34
C TYR A 38 -3.15 -4.46 -0.72
N GLU A 39 -2.80 -5.49 -1.51
CA GLU A 39 -1.85 -5.33 -2.63
C GLU A 39 -2.36 -4.29 -3.63
N TYR A 40 -3.64 -4.36 -4.01
CA TYR A 40 -4.23 -3.42 -4.95
C TYR A 40 -4.08 -1.97 -4.48
N THR A 41 -4.44 -1.68 -3.22
CA THR A 41 -4.35 -0.33 -2.65
C THR A 41 -2.90 0.15 -2.59
N MET A 42 -1.97 -0.67 -2.10
CA MET A 42 -0.55 -0.27 -2.03
C MET A 42 0.07 -0.04 -3.40
N ARG A 43 -0.35 -0.80 -4.43
CA ARG A 43 0.10 -0.57 -5.81
C ARG A 43 -0.42 0.76 -6.37
N GLU A 44 -1.66 1.15 -6.07
CA GLU A 44 -2.19 2.48 -6.43
C GLU A 44 -1.38 3.60 -5.76
N ASP A 45 -1.08 3.47 -4.47
CA ASP A 45 -0.31 4.46 -3.73
C ASP A 45 1.12 4.59 -4.28
N ILE A 46 1.77 3.47 -4.65
CA ILE A 46 3.10 3.49 -5.30
C ILE A 46 3.03 4.22 -6.65
N VAL A 47 2.01 3.97 -7.48
CA VAL A 47 1.83 4.68 -8.76
C VAL A 47 1.60 6.17 -8.53
N MET A 48 0.80 6.53 -7.53
CA MET A 48 0.56 7.92 -7.15
C MET A 48 1.84 8.61 -6.68
N CYS A 49 2.68 7.95 -5.89
CA CYS A 49 3.99 8.50 -5.51
C CYS A 49 4.89 8.78 -6.71
N MET A 50 4.82 7.95 -7.77
CA MET A 50 5.58 8.17 -9.01
C MET A 50 5.12 9.39 -9.82
N GLU A 51 3.97 10.01 -9.51
CA GLU A 51 3.54 11.28 -10.13
C GLU A 51 4.39 12.46 -9.66
N GLU A 52 4.91 12.39 -8.42
CA GLU A 52 5.71 13.46 -7.80
C GLU A 52 7.20 13.09 -7.67
N LEU A 53 7.53 11.81 -7.64
CA LEU A 53 8.89 11.32 -7.44
C LEU A 53 9.75 11.48 -8.71
N GLU A 54 10.74 12.37 -8.63
CA GLU A 54 11.77 12.54 -9.66
C GLU A 54 13.04 11.74 -9.32
N LEU A 55 13.19 10.56 -9.95
CA LEU A 55 14.42 9.78 -9.83
C LEU A 55 15.53 10.34 -10.72
N GLU A 56 16.78 10.12 -10.32
CA GLU A 56 17.93 10.27 -11.22
C GLU A 56 17.71 9.46 -12.51
N PRO A 57 17.99 10.02 -13.70
CA PRO A 57 17.73 9.38 -14.99
C PRO A 57 18.28 7.94 -15.09
N GLU A 58 19.44 7.66 -14.50
CA GLU A 58 20.06 6.33 -14.49
C GLU A 58 19.23 5.32 -13.71
N LYS A 59 18.65 5.73 -12.57
CA LYS A 59 17.79 4.89 -11.72
C LYS A 59 16.45 4.62 -12.39
N ALA A 60 15.80 5.66 -12.92
CA ALA A 60 14.54 5.52 -13.67
C ALA A 60 14.73 4.60 -14.88
N ARG A 61 15.81 4.80 -15.66
CA ARG A 61 16.15 3.95 -16.80
C ARG A 61 16.46 2.51 -16.39
N ALA A 62 17.09 2.30 -15.23
CA ALA A 62 17.36 0.95 -14.73
C ALA A 62 16.08 0.23 -14.34
N LEU A 63 15.20 0.87 -13.58
CA LEU A 63 13.93 0.30 -13.15
C LEU A 63 12.99 0.05 -14.34
N LEU A 64 12.98 0.94 -15.34
CA LEU A 64 12.27 0.76 -16.61
C LEU A 64 12.62 -0.54 -17.35
N ARG A 65 13.81 -1.12 -17.14
CA ARG A 65 14.20 -2.39 -17.76
C ARG A 65 13.49 -3.59 -17.15
N SER A 66 12.95 -3.49 -15.94
CA SER A 66 12.13 -4.55 -15.36
C SER A 66 10.89 -4.81 -16.22
N PRO A 67 10.47 -6.07 -16.44
CA PRO A 67 9.20 -6.36 -17.10
C PRO A 67 7.98 -5.93 -16.26
N CYS A 68 8.11 -5.88 -14.93
CA CYS A 68 7.05 -5.57 -13.98
C CYS A 68 7.54 -4.65 -12.84
N PRO A 69 7.93 -3.40 -13.16
CA PRO A 69 8.54 -2.49 -12.20
C PRO A 69 7.64 -2.18 -11.00
N LEU A 70 6.31 -2.13 -11.16
CA LEU A 70 5.40 -1.85 -10.05
C LEU A 70 5.35 -3.03 -9.07
N SER A 71 5.24 -4.27 -9.57
CA SER A 71 5.30 -5.47 -8.74
C SER A 71 6.63 -5.57 -7.97
N ASP A 72 7.74 -5.20 -8.60
CA ASP A 72 9.05 -5.23 -7.95
C ASP A 72 9.13 -4.21 -6.80
N VAL A 73 8.63 -2.99 -7.01
CA VAL A 73 8.57 -1.97 -5.94
C VAL A 73 7.60 -2.39 -4.83
N TYR A 74 6.45 -2.97 -5.18
CA TYR A 74 5.50 -3.49 -4.18
C TYR A 74 6.12 -4.57 -3.30
N LYS A 75 6.88 -5.52 -3.87
CA LYS A 75 7.60 -6.55 -3.08
C LYS A 75 8.58 -5.91 -2.11
N GLU A 76 9.36 -4.94 -2.58
CA GLU A 76 10.33 -4.26 -1.74
C GLU A 76 9.66 -3.43 -0.63
N PHE A 77 8.53 -2.79 -0.92
CA PHE A 77 7.72 -2.10 0.09
C PHE A 77 7.20 -3.08 1.15
N ARG A 78 6.57 -4.17 0.71
CA ARG A 78 5.97 -5.17 1.61
C ARG A 78 7.00 -5.80 2.54
N ASP A 79 8.22 -6.05 2.05
CA ASP A 79 9.28 -6.66 2.87
C ASP A 79 9.85 -5.67 3.91
N ARG A 80 9.61 -4.35 3.73
CA ARG A 80 10.03 -3.28 4.66
C ARG A 80 8.92 -2.82 5.60
N GLU A 81 7.65 -3.02 5.25
CA GLU A 81 6.52 -2.52 6.04
C GLU A 81 6.31 -3.36 7.32
N THR A 82 6.98 -2.98 8.40
CA THR A 82 6.80 -3.63 9.71
C THR A 82 5.93 -2.82 10.66
N GLU A 83 5.99 -1.48 10.57
CA GLU A 83 5.37 -0.56 11.54
C GLU A 83 3.84 -0.50 11.47
N HIS A 84 3.24 -0.80 10.30
CA HIS A 84 1.79 -0.74 10.14
C HIS A 84 1.08 -1.74 11.06
N MET A 85 1.56 -2.98 11.11
CA MET A 85 0.99 -4.01 11.96
C MET A 85 1.26 -3.75 13.45
N ASP A 86 2.40 -3.15 13.79
CA ASP A 86 2.68 -2.70 15.16
C ASP A 86 1.68 -1.62 15.59
N THR A 87 1.43 -0.63 14.73
CA THR A 87 0.44 0.43 14.99
C THR A 87 -0.96 -0.15 15.20
N ILE A 88 -1.35 -1.16 14.42
CA ILE A 88 -2.63 -1.86 14.59
C ILE A 88 -2.68 -2.58 15.95
N ARG A 89 -1.61 -3.29 16.32
CA ARG A 89 -1.52 -3.98 17.62
C ARG A 89 -1.67 -2.98 18.77
N ASP A 90 -0.93 -1.88 18.74
CA ASP A 90 -0.96 -0.83 19.75
C ASP A 90 -2.36 -0.20 19.87
N ALA A 91 -3.04 0.01 18.73
CA ALA A 91 -4.40 0.53 18.70
C ALA A 91 -5.40 -0.44 19.35
N ILE A 92 -5.27 -1.74 19.10
CA ILE A 92 -6.10 -2.79 19.71
C ILE A 92 -5.88 -2.81 21.24
N GLU A 93 -4.63 -2.83 21.69
CA GLU A 93 -4.27 -2.84 23.11
C GLU A 93 -4.83 -1.59 23.82
N THR A 94 -4.62 -0.43 23.21
CA THR A 94 -5.12 0.85 23.73
C THR A 94 -6.64 0.86 23.86
N GLU A 95 -7.38 0.32 22.88
CA GLU A 95 -8.84 0.29 22.93
C GLU A 95 -9.38 -0.76 23.91
N ALA A 96 -8.66 -1.88 24.07
CA ALA A 96 -8.96 -2.88 25.09
C ALA A 96 -8.83 -2.28 26.50
N ASP A 97 -7.74 -1.56 26.79
CA ASP A 97 -7.54 -0.87 28.08
C ASP A 97 -8.62 0.17 28.35
N LYS A 98 -8.96 0.99 27.34
CA LYS A 98 -10.05 1.96 27.45
C LYS A 98 -11.40 1.29 27.71
N SER A 99 -11.62 0.11 27.15
CA SER A 99 -12.86 -0.66 27.35
C SER A 99 -12.95 -1.22 28.76
N LEU A 100 -11.85 -1.73 29.32
CA LEU A 100 -11.78 -2.19 30.71
C LEU A 100 -12.07 -1.05 31.70
N GLN A 101 -11.40 0.10 31.53
CA GLN A 101 -11.61 1.27 32.38
C GLN A 101 -13.07 1.78 32.34
N ARG A 102 -13.74 1.67 31.18
CA ARG A 102 -15.16 2.01 31.04
C ARG A 102 -16.06 1.07 31.85
N GLN A 103 -15.76 -0.23 31.85
CA GLN A 103 -16.51 -1.22 32.63
C GLN A 103 -16.34 -1.01 34.13
N GLU A 104 -15.11 -0.81 34.61
CA GLU A 104 -14.83 -0.57 36.03
C GLU A 104 -15.54 0.69 36.55
N LYS A 105 -15.48 1.79 35.78
CA LYS A 105 -16.20 3.04 36.12
C LYS A 105 -17.71 2.85 36.17
N LYS A 106 -18.27 1.99 35.32
CA LYS A 106 -19.70 1.68 35.31
C LYS A 106 -20.09 0.88 36.56
N GLN A 107 -19.34 -0.18 36.89
CA GLN A 107 -19.58 -0.99 38.09
C GLN A 107 -19.50 -0.15 39.37
N GLN A 108 -18.50 0.73 39.49
CA GLN A 108 -18.36 1.62 40.66
C GLN A 108 -19.53 2.61 40.82
N ARG A 109 -20.20 2.99 39.73
CA ARG A 109 -21.38 3.86 39.78
C ARG A 109 -22.63 3.09 40.19
N GLU A 110 -22.77 1.85 39.72
CA GLU A 110 -23.93 1.00 40.02
C GLU A 110 -23.88 0.43 41.45
N SER A 111 -22.70 0.37 42.07
CA SER A 111 -22.52 -0.05 43.47
C SER A 111 -22.67 1.08 44.51
N ARG A 112 -23.03 2.30 44.10
CA ARG A 112 -23.24 3.48 44.96
C ARG A 112 -24.72 3.83 45.04
#